data_AF-A0A2P4TDL0-F1
#
_entry.id   AF-A0A2P4TDL0-F1
#
_cell.length_a   1.000
_cell.length_b   1.000
_cell.length_c   1.000
_cell.angle_alpha   90.00
_cell.angle_beta   90.00
_cell.angle_gamma   90.00
#
_symmetry.space_group_name_H-M   'P 1'
#
loop_
_entity.id
_entity.type
_entity.pdbx_description
1 polymer ?
#
loop_
_entity_poly.entity_id
_entity_poly.type
_entity_poly.pdbx_seq_one_letter_code
_entity_poly.pdbx_strand_id
1 'polypeptide(L)'
;MFGWKGELPSGVYWLLPFTTGCRLKKVKSQSTGEAKLVYRDEDGELALTKEFRAALLDIFETIDLDGNGLLSLEEYNFFELRTSGETCDEEVWAVCKENFDMKKNELTRQGFMDLNLMEANDREGDPSDLWVTLLSLGYNKALEMTEACPFVIDIYAEKCKPRIKAIYLEAGSWQLNRAICKSVVNKGDAKVMDGCENIIVYTYRTGMRITSVIENKSDNKVIVHVNNEQSRNCLSNRGLAVFAVEVAPKSMMVIYIQSFNKHLSHQYFLSCIQVSQHVMPLNEQEEWLYNCVHSLLH
;
A
#
# COMPACT_ATOMS: atom_id res chain seq x y z
N MET A 1 -13.07 -18.01 -6.93
CA MET A 1 -13.17 -17.60 -5.51
C MET A 1 -11.77 -17.69 -4.94
N PHE A 2 -11.13 -16.54 -4.65
CA PHE A 2 -9.82 -16.50 -3.98
C PHE A 2 -10.09 -16.43 -2.49
N GLY A 3 -9.69 -17.44 -1.73
CA GLY A 3 -9.95 -17.49 -0.30
C GLY A 3 -9.22 -18.66 0.34
N TRP A 4 -8.83 -18.49 1.60
CA TRP A 4 -8.29 -19.57 2.42
C TRP A 4 -9.43 -20.19 3.23
N LYS A 5 -9.48 -21.53 3.27
CA LYS A 5 -10.38 -22.29 4.16
C LYS A 5 -9.58 -23.39 4.85
N GLY A 6 -9.76 -23.52 6.15
CA GLY A 6 -9.11 -24.57 6.93
C GLY A 6 -9.44 -24.44 8.42
N GLU A 7 -8.81 -25.29 9.21
CA GLU A 7 -8.95 -25.27 10.67
C GLU A 7 -7.78 -24.49 11.29
N LEU A 8 -8.12 -23.57 12.19
CA LEU A 8 -7.15 -22.83 13.01
C LEU A 8 -7.47 -23.07 14.49
N PRO A 9 -6.46 -23.32 15.35
CA PRO A 9 -6.67 -23.34 16.79
C PRO A 9 -7.11 -21.96 17.29
N SER A 10 -7.58 -21.87 18.54
CA SER A 10 -7.84 -20.56 19.15
C SER A 10 -6.56 -19.73 19.20
N GLY A 11 -6.61 -18.47 18.76
CA GLY A 11 -5.44 -17.61 18.75
C GLY A 11 -5.63 -16.29 18.00
N VAL A 12 -4.54 -15.54 17.88
CA VAL A 12 -4.45 -14.28 17.13
C VAL A 12 -3.75 -14.57 15.80
N TYR A 13 -4.37 -14.12 14.71
CA TYR A 13 -3.89 -14.34 13.36
C TYR A 13 -3.67 -13.01 12.65
N TRP A 14 -2.62 -12.97 11.82
CA TRP A 14 -2.33 -11.84 10.96
C TRP A 14 -2.81 -12.17 9.56
N LEU A 15 -3.74 -11.36 9.06
CA LEU A 15 -4.11 -11.37 7.65
C LEU A 15 -3.20 -10.40 6.93
N LEU A 16 -2.47 -10.90 5.95
CA LEU A 16 -1.69 -10.09 5.03
C LEU A 16 -2.36 -10.20 3.67
N PRO A 17 -3.26 -9.27 3.32
CA PRO A 17 -3.73 -9.14 1.95
C PRO A 17 -2.51 -8.89 1.09
N PHE A 18 -2.29 -9.71 0.08
CA PHE A 18 -1.26 -9.41 -0.91
C PHE A 18 -1.90 -9.52 -2.27
N THR A 19 -1.61 -8.55 -3.11
CA THR A 19 -1.97 -8.68 -4.51
C THR A 19 -0.93 -9.55 -5.22
N THR A 20 -1.38 -10.40 -6.14
CA THR A 20 -0.46 -11.04 -7.10
C THR A 20 0.07 -10.03 -8.12
N GLY A 21 -0.45 -8.80 -8.09
CA GLY A 21 -0.20 -7.64 -8.93
C GLY A 21 -1.56 -7.17 -9.42
N CYS A 22 -2.06 -6.08 -8.84
CA CYS A 22 -3.33 -5.53 -9.29
C CYS A 22 -3.11 -5.11 -10.74
N ARG A 23 -3.91 -5.66 -11.65
CA ARG A 23 -3.96 -5.19 -13.02
C ARG A 23 -4.91 -4.00 -13.01
N LEU A 24 -4.38 -2.78 -12.89
CA LEU A 24 -5.25 -1.62 -13.04
C LEU A 24 -5.75 -1.56 -14.47
N LYS A 25 -6.97 -1.02 -14.62
CA LYS A 25 -7.58 -0.81 -15.93
C LYS A 25 -6.57 -0.03 -16.80
N LYS A 26 -6.47 -0.41 -18.07
CA LYS A 26 -5.67 0.35 -19.04
C LYS A 26 -6.07 1.83 -18.94
N VAL A 27 -5.10 2.71 -18.77
CA VAL A 27 -5.30 4.16 -18.81
C VAL A 27 -6.09 4.44 -20.08
N LYS A 28 -7.37 4.80 -19.93
CA LYS A 28 -8.14 5.33 -21.06
C LYS A 28 -7.44 6.61 -21.47
N SER A 29 -7.32 6.87 -22.77
CA SER A 29 -6.81 8.15 -23.26
C SER A 29 -7.54 9.26 -22.51
N GLN A 30 -6.80 10.13 -21.81
CA GLN A 30 -7.36 11.27 -21.10
C GLN A 30 -8.15 12.11 -22.11
N SER A 31 -9.48 11.97 -22.08
CA SER A 31 -10.39 12.73 -22.92
C SER A 31 -11.53 13.26 -22.07
N THR A 32 -11.18 13.97 -20.98
CA THR A 32 -12.07 14.87 -20.23
C THR A 32 -11.20 15.80 -19.39
N GLY A 33 -11.56 17.09 -19.31
CA GLY A 33 -10.81 18.09 -18.54
C GLY A 33 -10.80 17.81 -17.03
N GLU A 34 -9.99 18.58 -16.29
CA GLU A 34 -9.96 18.54 -14.83
C GLU A 34 -11.35 18.83 -14.25
N ALA A 35 -11.84 17.94 -13.39
CA ALA A 35 -13.13 18.09 -12.73
C ALA A 35 -13.14 19.29 -11.78
N LYS A 36 -14.26 19.99 -11.70
CA LYS A 36 -14.41 21.07 -10.73
C LYS A 36 -14.76 20.47 -9.36
N LEU A 37 -13.97 20.73 -8.32
CA LEU A 37 -14.21 20.20 -6.98
C LEU A 37 -15.18 21.07 -6.18
N VAL A 38 -15.06 22.39 -6.32
CA VAL A 38 -15.86 23.38 -5.59
C VAL A 38 -16.41 24.46 -6.51
N TYR A 39 -17.51 25.07 -6.14
CA TYR A 39 -18.11 26.21 -6.82
C TYR A 39 -18.62 27.21 -5.79
N ARG A 40 -18.88 28.45 -6.24
CA ARG A 40 -19.61 29.44 -5.43
C ARG A 40 -21.08 29.39 -5.83
N ASP A 41 -21.95 29.30 -4.85
CA ASP A 41 -23.41 29.30 -5.06
C ASP A 41 -23.94 30.72 -5.33
N GLU A 42 -25.26 30.87 -5.34
CA GLU A 42 -25.94 32.14 -5.60
C GLU A 42 -25.64 33.21 -4.54
N ASP A 43 -25.33 32.78 -3.31
CA ASP A 43 -24.99 33.65 -2.17
C ASP A 43 -23.49 33.98 -2.14
N GLY A 44 -22.69 33.38 -3.02
CA GLY A 44 -21.24 33.56 -3.10
C GLY A 44 -20.45 32.63 -2.18
N GLU A 45 -21.14 31.75 -1.45
CA GLU A 45 -20.56 30.80 -0.51
C GLU A 45 -19.98 29.61 -1.26
N LEU A 46 -18.87 29.07 -0.75
CA LEU A 46 -18.23 27.89 -1.35
C LEU A 46 -19.03 26.63 -1.03
N ALA A 47 -19.21 25.79 -2.05
CA ALA A 47 -19.88 24.51 -1.95
C ALA A 47 -19.13 23.44 -2.76
N LEU A 48 -19.14 22.20 -2.26
CA LEU A 48 -18.62 21.04 -2.97
C LEU A 48 -19.55 20.64 -4.13
N THR A 49 -18.97 20.34 -5.31
CA THR A 49 -19.72 19.80 -6.46
C THR A 49 -20.31 18.43 -6.16
N LYS A 50 -21.34 18.03 -6.93
CA LYS A 50 -22.01 16.73 -6.73
C LYS A 50 -21.06 15.57 -6.97
N GLU A 51 -20.22 15.72 -7.99
CA GLU A 51 -19.21 14.74 -8.39
C GLU A 51 -18.14 14.57 -7.31
N PHE A 52 -17.67 15.68 -6.72
CA PHE A 52 -16.70 15.60 -5.63
C PHE A 52 -17.29 15.04 -4.35
N ARG A 53 -18.55 15.40 -4.00
CA ARG A 53 -19.27 14.77 -2.89
C ARG A 53 -19.40 13.25 -3.06
N ALA A 54 -19.67 12.78 -4.28
CA ALA A 54 -19.73 11.35 -4.56
C ALA A 54 -18.36 10.67 -4.33
N ALA A 55 -17.27 11.28 -4.81
CA ALA A 55 -15.92 10.77 -4.58
C ALA A 55 -15.53 10.75 -3.08
N LEU A 56 -15.92 11.77 -2.31
CA LEU A 56 -15.71 11.80 -0.85
C LEU A 56 -16.52 10.73 -0.12
N LEU A 57 -17.73 10.38 -0.59
CA LEU A 57 -18.50 9.27 -0.04
C LEU A 57 -17.79 7.93 -0.30
N ASP A 58 -17.30 7.71 -1.51
CA ASP A 58 -16.53 6.50 -1.85
C ASP A 58 -15.25 6.40 -1.00
N ILE A 59 -14.58 7.52 -0.75
CA ILE A 59 -13.43 7.61 0.17
C ILE A 59 -13.85 7.23 1.59
N PHE A 60 -14.91 7.86 2.12
CA PHE A 60 -15.42 7.60 3.45
C PHE A 60 -15.70 6.11 3.66
N GLU A 61 -16.40 5.47 2.72
CA GLU A 61 -16.69 4.04 2.79
C GLU A 61 -15.44 3.16 2.69
N THR A 62 -14.36 3.65 2.09
CA THR A 62 -13.09 2.93 2.01
C THR A 62 -12.28 3.02 3.32
N ILE A 63 -12.42 4.12 4.06
CA ILE A 63 -11.69 4.37 5.32
C ILE A 63 -12.48 3.99 6.57
N ASP A 64 -13.78 3.72 6.45
CA ASP A 64 -14.61 3.06 7.46
C ASP A 64 -14.26 1.57 7.51
N LEU A 65 -13.25 1.22 8.32
CA LEU A 65 -12.62 -0.10 8.32
C LEU A 65 -13.41 -1.13 9.11
N ASP A 66 -14.25 -0.70 10.05
CA ASP A 66 -15.15 -1.57 10.80
C ASP A 66 -16.59 -1.61 10.22
N GLY A 67 -16.91 -0.73 9.26
CA GLY A 67 -18.18 -0.67 8.55
C GLY A 67 -19.32 -0.14 9.41
N ASN A 68 -19.03 0.61 10.47
CA ASN A 68 -20.04 1.12 11.40
C ASN A 68 -20.72 2.42 10.93
N GLY A 69 -20.23 3.00 9.82
CA GLY A 69 -20.74 4.23 9.21
C GLY A 69 -20.20 5.52 9.82
N LEU A 70 -19.17 5.45 10.65
CA LEU A 70 -18.48 6.54 11.33
C LEU A 70 -16.96 6.36 11.19
N LEU A 71 -16.18 7.42 11.41
CA LEU A 71 -14.72 7.34 11.41
C LEU A 71 -14.16 7.62 12.80
N SER A 72 -13.54 6.60 13.38
CA SER A 72 -12.72 6.72 14.58
C SER A 72 -11.44 7.51 14.30
N LEU A 73 -10.77 7.99 15.35
CA LEU A 73 -9.44 8.61 15.24
C LEU A 73 -8.42 7.65 14.59
N GLU A 74 -8.53 6.35 14.87
CA GLU A 74 -7.64 5.34 14.29
C GLU A 74 -7.84 5.25 12.76
N GLU A 75 -9.09 5.22 12.29
CA GLU A 75 -9.43 5.22 10.86
C GLU A 75 -9.06 6.52 10.17
N TYR A 76 -9.33 7.67 10.81
CA TYR A 76 -8.91 8.97 10.30
C TYR A 76 -7.38 9.06 10.17
N ASN A 77 -6.62 8.49 11.11
CA ASN A 77 -5.17 8.44 11.01
C ASN A 77 -4.65 7.54 9.89
N PHE A 78 -5.39 6.49 9.47
CA PHE A 78 -5.05 5.75 8.25
C PHE A 78 -5.21 6.61 7.00
N PHE A 79 -6.23 7.47 6.98
CA PHE A 79 -6.46 8.42 5.89
C PHE A 79 -5.34 9.47 5.85
N GLU A 80 -5.06 10.17 6.96
CA GLU A 80 -4.00 11.18 7.05
C GLU A 80 -2.63 10.63 6.67
N LEU A 81 -2.26 9.48 7.23
CA LEU A 81 -0.97 8.86 6.92
C LEU A 81 -0.85 8.53 5.41
N ARG A 82 -1.98 8.30 4.73
CA ARG A 82 -2.01 8.01 3.30
C ARG A 82 -1.94 9.25 2.41
N THR A 83 -2.47 10.38 2.87
CA THR A 83 -2.66 11.61 2.10
C THR A 83 -1.56 12.64 2.38
N SER A 84 -1.23 12.85 3.66
CA SER A 84 -0.23 13.80 4.14
C SER A 84 1.06 13.12 4.63
N GLY A 85 0.99 11.85 5.03
CA GLY A 85 2.11 11.15 5.67
C GLY A 85 2.24 11.45 7.17
N GLU A 86 1.26 12.14 7.74
CA GLU A 86 1.21 12.53 9.15
C GLU A 86 0.07 11.81 9.89
N THR A 87 -0.02 12.01 11.20
CA THR A 87 -1.11 11.49 12.03
C THR A 87 -1.68 12.61 12.88
N CYS A 88 -2.99 12.61 13.03
CA CYS A 88 -3.73 13.45 13.95
C CYS A 88 -3.61 12.91 15.38
N ASP A 89 -3.19 13.76 16.32
CA ASP A 89 -3.14 13.42 17.74
C ASP A 89 -4.50 13.67 18.44
N GLU A 90 -4.60 13.34 19.72
CA GLU A 90 -5.85 13.49 20.47
C GLU A 90 -6.27 14.95 20.69
N GLU A 91 -5.32 15.89 20.67
CA GLU A 91 -5.58 17.32 20.87
C GLU A 91 -6.16 17.92 19.59
N VAL A 92 -5.56 17.64 18.43
CA VAL A 92 -6.09 18.03 17.12
C VAL A 92 -7.43 17.35 16.86
N TRP A 93 -7.58 16.07 17.24
CA TRP A 93 -8.88 15.39 17.14
C TRP A 93 -9.95 15.98 18.06
N ALA A 94 -9.56 16.54 19.22
CA ALA A 94 -10.49 17.27 20.08
C ALA A 94 -11.07 18.50 19.38
N VAL A 95 -10.23 19.24 18.66
CA VAL A 95 -10.67 20.36 17.82
C VAL A 95 -11.62 19.87 16.73
N CYS A 96 -11.31 18.76 16.04
CA CYS A 96 -12.22 18.19 15.05
C CYS A 96 -13.60 17.84 15.65
N LYS A 97 -13.62 17.26 16.87
CA LYS A 97 -14.87 16.90 17.56
C LYS A 97 -15.75 18.08 17.92
N GLU A 98 -15.15 19.25 18.15
CA GLU A 98 -15.87 20.47 18.52
C GLU A 98 -16.42 21.22 17.31
N ASN A 99 -15.80 21.07 16.14
CA ASN A 99 -16.10 21.87 14.95
C ASN A 99 -16.92 21.11 13.89
N PHE A 100 -16.94 19.77 13.92
CA PHE A 100 -17.62 18.96 12.91
C PHE A 100 -18.68 18.02 13.51
N ASP A 101 -19.55 17.52 12.64
CA ASP A 101 -20.60 16.58 13.05
C ASP A 101 -20.01 15.23 13.49
N MET A 102 -20.25 14.88 14.75
CA MET A 102 -19.75 13.67 15.40
C MET A 102 -20.89 12.83 15.96
N LYS A 103 -20.71 11.51 15.98
CA LYS A 103 -21.57 10.58 16.70
C LYS A 103 -20.71 9.58 17.45
N LYS A 104 -21.00 9.37 18.74
CA LYS A 104 -20.21 8.47 19.62
C LYS A 104 -18.69 8.79 19.64
N ASN A 105 -18.32 10.06 19.50
CA ASN A 105 -16.93 10.53 19.38
C ASN A 105 -16.21 10.15 18.07
N GLU A 106 -16.96 9.76 17.04
CA GLU A 106 -16.47 9.39 15.71
C GLU A 106 -17.09 10.31 14.65
N LEU A 107 -16.36 10.59 13.58
CA LEU A 107 -16.73 11.56 12.56
C LEU A 107 -17.82 10.97 11.66
N THR A 108 -18.89 11.73 11.43
CA THR A 108 -19.96 11.26 10.54
C THR A 108 -19.61 11.52 9.07
N ARG A 109 -20.40 10.95 8.16
CA ARG A 109 -20.32 11.29 6.73
C ARG A 109 -20.47 12.78 6.47
N GLN A 110 -21.37 13.45 7.19
CA GLN A 110 -21.58 14.88 7.03
C GLN A 110 -20.40 15.67 7.58
N GLY A 111 -19.91 15.31 8.77
CA GLY A 111 -18.72 15.93 9.36
C GLY A 111 -17.49 15.80 8.46
N PHE A 112 -17.31 14.65 7.79
CA PHE A 112 -16.23 14.46 6.81
C PHE A 112 -16.37 15.37 5.58
N MET A 113 -17.60 15.59 5.09
CA MET A 113 -17.86 16.53 3.99
C MET A 113 -17.55 17.97 4.41
N ASP A 114 -17.99 18.35 5.62
CA ASP A 114 -17.81 19.70 6.16
C ASP A 114 -16.33 20.00 6.40
N LEU A 115 -15.55 19.00 6.84
CA LEU A 115 -14.09 19.08 6.98
C LEU A 115 -13.40 19.39 5.65
N ASN A 116 -13.73 18.64 4.59
CA ASN A 116 -13.15 18.88 3.25
C ASN A 116 -13.62 20.22 2.65
N LEU A 117 -14.83 20.67 2.99
CA LEU A 117 -15.31 22.00 2.60
C LEU A 117 -14.58 23.12 3.36
N MET A 118 -14.25 22.92 4.63
CA MET A 118 -13.43 23.86 5.40
C MET A 118 -12.03 24.01 4.77
N GLU A 119 -11.38 22.91 4.39
CA GLU A 119 -10.08 22.94 3.70
C GLU A 119 -10.14 23.75 2.39
N ALA A 120 -11.23 23.62 1.62
CA ALA A 120 -11.44 24.45 0.44
C ALA A 120 -11.63 25.93 0.76
N ASN A 121 -12.34 26.24 1.85
CA ASN A 121 -12.58 27.61 2.29
C ASN A 121 -11.31 28.29 2.79
N ASP A 122 -10.45 27.57 3.52
CA ASP A 122 -9.16 28.09 4.02
C ASP A 122 -8.22 28.56 2.91
N ARG A 123 -8.44 28.06 1.68
CA ARG A 123 -7.73 28.48 0.47
C ARG A 123 -8.58 29.29 -0.52
N GLU A 124 -9.64 29.94 -0.04
CA GLU A 124 -10.55 30.79 -0.83
C GLU A 124 -11.15 30.09 -2.08
N GLY A 125 -11.21 28.76 -2.05
CA GLY A 125 -11.73 27.91 -3.13
C GLY A 125 -10.66 27.34 -4.08
N ASP A 126 -9.36 27.52 -3.80
CA ASP A 126 -8.29 26.84 -4.54
C ASP A 126 -8.29 25.32 -4.22
N PRO A 127 -8.53 24.46 -5.22
CA PRO A 127 -8.65 23.01 -5.02
C PRO A 127 -7.29 22.28 -4.95
N SER A 128 -6.16 22.99 -4.93
CA SER A 128 -4.83 22.38 -5.06
C SER A 128 -4.54 21.31 -4.00
N ASP A 129 -4.89 21.53 -2.73
CA ASP A 129 -4.65 20.55 -1.65
C ASP A 129 -5.60 19.36 -1.73
N LEU A 130 -6.89 19.61 -1.98
CA LEU A 130 -7.87 18.56 -2.22
C LEU A 130 -7.44 17.63 -3.36
N TRP A 131 -6.81 18.18 -4.39
CA TRP A 131 -6.24 17.38 -5.48
C TRP A 131 -5.05 16.53 -5.05
N VAL A 132 -4.18 17.02 -4.16
CA VAL A 132 -3.09 16.20 -3.59
C VAL A 132 -3.69 15.00 -2.86
N THR A 133 -4.71 15.22 -2.04
CA THR A 133 -5.45 14.15 -1.33
C THR A 133 -6.07 13.13 -2.29
N LEU A 134 -6.81 13.59 -3.31
CA LEU A 134 -7.46 12.72 -4.29
C LEU A 134 -6.47 11.89 -5.11
N LEU A 135 -5.41 12.52 -5.63
CA LEU A 135 -4.35 11.85 -6.39
C LEU A 135 -3.64 10.83 -5.50
N SER A 136 -3.34 11.19 -4.25
CA SER A 136 -2.78 10.26 -3.27
C SER A 136 -3.68 9.05 -3.10
N LEU A 137 -5.01 9.19 -3.05
CA LEU A 137 -5.94 8.06 -2.92
C LEU A 137 -6.17 7.25 -4.22
N GLY A 138 -5.56 7.67 -5.32
CA GLY A 138 -5.59 6.97 -6.61
C GLY A 138 -6.74 7.39 -7.54
N TYR A 139 -7.34 8.55 -7.29
CA TYR A 139 -8.24 9.21 -8.24
C TYR A 139 -7.44 9.95 -9.31
N ASN A 140 -7.96 10.00 -10.53
CA ASN A 140 -7.43 10.88 -11.57
C ASN A 140 -8.14 12.25 -11.56
N LYS A 141 -7.70 13.16 -12.42
CA LYS A 141 -8.28 14.50 -12.57
C LYS A 141 -9.73 14.53 -13.10
N ALA A 142 -10.29 13.39 -13.50
CA ALA A 142 -11.70 13.24 -13.86
C ALA A 142 -12.54 12.67 -12.69
N LEU A 143 -11.99 12.60 -11.47
CA LEU A 143 -12.59 11.95 -10.29
C LEU A 143 -12.89 10.46 -10.49
N GLU A 144 -12.16 9.79 -11.38
CA GLU A 144 -12.23 8.34 -11.53
C GLU A 144 -11.13 7.65 -10.74
N MET A 145 -11.49 6.67 -9.90
CA MET A 145 -10.52 5.82 -9.23
C MET A 145 -9.83 4.89 -10.24
N THR A 146 -8.59 5.21 -10.56
CA THR A 146 -7.82 4.51 -11.61
C THR A 146 -6.52 3.93 -11.10
N GLU A 147 -6.01 4.44 -9.98
CA GLU A 147 -4.74 4.05 -9.34
C GLU A 147 -4.94 3.37 -7.99
N ALA A 148 -6.17 2.99 -7.64
CA ALA A 148 -6.48 2.20 -6.46
C ALA A 148 -7.52 1.13 -6.79
N CYS A 149 -7.56 0.09 -5.94
CA CYS A 149 -8.56 -0.97 -6.02
C CYS A 149 -8.98 -1.34 -4.58
N PRO A 150 -10.03 -0.70 -4.05
CA PRO A 150 -10.64 -1.09 -2.79
C PRO A 150 -11.09 -2.55 -2.88
N PHE A 151 -11.02 -3.24 -1.74
CA PHE A 151 -11.44 -4.63 -1.64
C PHE A 151 -12.00 -4.87 -0.25
N VAL A 152 -12.87 -5.88 -0.15
CA VAL A 152 -13.50 -6.28 1.12
C VAL A 152 -12.92 -7.62 1.53
N ILE A 153 -12.64 -7.78 2.82
CA ILE A 153 -12.25 -9.06 3.42
C ILE A 153 -13.38 -9.55 4.31
N ASP A 154 -14.06 -10.59 3.87
CA ASP A 154 -15.04 -11.29 4.70
C ASP A 154 -14.37 -12.41 5.49
N ILE A 155 -14.56 -12.41 6.81
CA ILE A 155 -14.06 -13.45 7.71
C ILE A 155 -15.24 -14.18 8.34
N TYR A 156 -15.24 -15.51 8.16
CA TYR A 156 -16.23 -16.39 8.76
C TYR A 156 -15.53 -17.38 9.69
N ALA A 157 -16.07 -17.53 10.91
CA ALA A 157 -15.65 -18.55 11.86
C ALA A 157 -16.87 -19.26 12.43
N GLU A 158 -16.86 -20.60 12.43
CA GLU A 158 -18.01 -21.41 12.87
C GLU A 158 -18.20 -21.39 14.40
N LYS A 159 -17.10 -21.27 15.15
CA LYS A 159 -17.08 -21.46 16.61
C LYS A 159 -17.03 -20.16 17.41
N CYS A 160 -16.83 -19.02 16.77
CA CYS A 160 -16.73 -17.72 17.45
C CYS A 160 -17.06 -16.56 16.52
N LYS A 161 -17.33 -15.38 17.10
CA LYS A 161 -17.35 -14.12 16.36
C LYS A 161 -15.92 -13.57 16.31
N PRO A 162 -15.26 -13.56 15.13
CA PRO A 162 -13.90 -13.04 15.04
C PRO A 162 -13.90 -11.53 15.34
N ARG A 163 -12.83 -11.04 15.97
CA ARG A 163 -12.55 -9.62 16.11
C ARG A 163 -11.48 -9.24 15.11
N ILE A 164 -11.76 -8.25 14.29
CA ILE A 164 -10.85 -7.73 13.28
C ILE A 164 -10.34 -6.39 13.80
N LYS A 165 -9.06 -6.14 13.58
CA LYS A 165 -8.46 -4.84 13.79
C LYS A 165 -7.55 -4.56 12.59
N ALA A 166 -7.80 -3.44 11.91
CA ALA A 166 -6.88 -2.94 10.90
C ALA A 166 -5.59 -2.49 11.58
N ILE A 167 -4.45 -2.83 10.98
CA ILE A 167 -3.14 -2.49 11.53
C ILE A 167 -2.30 -1.98 10.37
N TYR A 168 -1.76 -0.77 10.54
CA TYR A 168 -0.81 -0.19 9.60
C TYR A 168 0.42 -1.08 9.54
N LEU A 169 0.76 -1.47 8.33
CA LEU A 169 1.88 -2.36 8.10
C LEU A 169 3.08 -1.53 7.69
N GLU A 170 3.89 -1.17 8.69
CA GLU A 170 5.12 -0.42 8.48
C GLU A 170 6.06 -1.19 7.53
N ALA A 171 6.58 -0.48 6.53
CA ALA A 171 7.57 -1.02 5.62
C ALA A 171 8.80 -1.47 6.41
N GLY A 172 9.11 -2.77 6.36
CA GLY A 172 10.21 -3.35 7.12
C GLY A 172 9.87 -3.77 8.55
N SER A 173 8.59 -3.74 8.96
CA SER A 173 8.16 -4.34 10.22
C SER A 173 8.58 -5.82 10.34
N TRP A 174 8.94 -6.24 11.56
CA TRP A 174 9.46 -7.59 11.80
C TRP A 174 8.44 -8.67 11.43
N GLN A 175 7.13 -8.41 11.60
CA GLN A 175 6.06 -9.33 11.24
C GLN A 175 6.01 -9.56 9.72
N LEU A 176 6.03 -8.48 8.93
CA LEU A 176 6.02 -8.59 7.47
C LEU A 176 7.28 -9.30 6.97
N ASN A 177 8.45 -8.88 7.45
CA ASN A 177 9.72 -9.50 7.07
C ASN A 177 9.71 -10.99 7.38
N ARG A 178 9.24 -11.40 8.56
CA ARG A 178 9.12 -12.81 8.94
C ARG A 178 8.15 -13.57 8.04
N ALA A 179 7.01 -12.99 7.69
CA ALA A 179 6.02 -13.61 6.81
C ALA A 179 6.57 -13.80 5.39
N ILE A 180 7.21 -12.78 4.83
CA ILE A 180 7.85 -12.85 3.51
C ILE A 180 8.97 -13.89 3.52
N CYS A 181 9.89 -13.83 4.49
CA CYS A 181 10.99 -14.79 4.61
C CYS A 181 10.47 -16.23 4.64
N LYS A 182 9.51 -16.54 5.52
CA LYS A 182 8.90 -17.87 5.58
C LYS A 182 8.25 -18.29 4.27
N SER A 183 7.51 -17.39 3.61
CA SER A 183 6.86 -17.72 2.34
C SER A 183 7.89 -18.04 1.25
N VAL A 184 8.98 -17.28 1.17
CA VAL A 184 10.02 -17.46 0.16
C VAL A 184 10.85 -18.70 0.44
N VAL A 185 11.24 -18.95 1.70
CA VAL A 185 11.96 -20.17 2.10
C VAL A 185 11.13 -21.42 1.80
N ASN A 186 9.81 -21.39 2.02
CA ASN A 186 8.95 -22.55 1.80
C ASN A 186 8.62 -22.84 0.33
N LYS A 187 8.70 -21.84 -0.56
CA LYS A 187 8.20 -21.94 -1.95
C LYS A 187 9.25 -21.63 -3.01
N GLY A 188 10.36 -21.00 -2.65
CA GLY A 188 11.41 -20.55 -3.54
C GLY A 188 12.54 -21.58 -3.67
N ASP A 189 13.34 -21.40 -4.71
CA ASP A 189 14.52 -22.21 -4.96
C ASP A 189 15.67 -21.77 -4.06
N ALA A 190 16.31 -22.71 -3.39
CA ALA A 190 17.46 -22.45 -2.54
C ALA A 190 18.77 -22.60 -3.32
N LYS A 191 19.64 -21.59 -3.25
CA LYS A 191 21.00 -21.63 -3.79
C LYS A 191 21.99 -21.25 -2.69
N VAL A 192 22.94 -22.13 -2.40
CA VAL A 192 24.09 -21.80 -1.55
C VAL A 192 24.98 -20.80 -2.29
N MET A 193 25.44 -19.76 -1.60
CA MET A 193 26.31 -18.76 -2.22
C MET A 193 27.70 -19.35 -2.47
N ASP A 194 28.24 -19.09 -3.65
CA ASP A 194 29.51 -19.65 -4.07
C ASP A 194 30.63 -19.25 -3.10
N GLY A 195 31.36 -20.24 -2.57
CA GLY A 195 32.41 -20.04 -1.57
C GLY A 195 31.93 -19.86 -0.12
N CYS A 196 30.62 -19.92 0.16
CA CYS A 196 30.07 -19.76 1.51
C CYS A 196 28.87 -20.67 1.82
N GLU A 197 29.15 -21.85 2.37
CA GLU A 197 28.16 -22.89 2.70
C GLU A 197 27.09 -22.45 3.70
N ASN A 198 27.42 -21.49 4.57
CA ASN A 198 26.51 -20.99 5.60
C ASN A 198 25.54 -19.90 5.11
N ILE A 199 25.68 -19.44 3.87
CA ILE A 199 24.83 -18.38 3.32
C ILE A 199 23.98 -18.95 2.19
N ILE A 200 22.67 -18.89 2.35
CA ILE A 200 21.72 -19.45 1.40
C ILE A 200 20.85 -18.31 0.86
N VAL A 201 20.73 -18.25 -0.47
CA VAL A 201 19.83 -17.34 -1.17
C VAL A 201 18.62 -18.13 -1.61
N TYR A 202 17.45 -17.79 -1.09
CA TYR A 202 16.17 -18.32 -1.55
C TYR A 202 15.56 -17.35 -2.55
N THR A 203 15.18 -17.83 -3.73
CA THR A 203 14.53 -17.01 -4.76
C THR A 203 13.18 -17.60 -5.12
N TYR A 204 12.11 -16.84 -4.84
CA TYR A 204 10.76 -17.18 -5.25
C TYR A 204 10.39 -16.38 -6.51
N ARG A 205 10.00 -17.08 -7.58
CA ARG A 205 9.65 -16.47 -8.87
C ARG A 205 8.19 -16.76 -9.23
N THR A 206 7.51 -15.74 -9.73
CA THR A 206 6.18 -15.84 -10.32
C THR A 206 6.17 -15.06 -11.62
N GLY A 207 5.11 -15.23 -12.43
CA GLY A 207 4.93 -14.42 -13.64
C GLY A 207 4.69 -12.93 -13.40
N MET A 208 4.71 -12.46 -12.14
CA MET A 208 4.41 -11.07 -11.76
C MET A 208 5.44 -10.46 -10.78
N ARG A 209 6.31 -11.30 -10.19
CA ARG A 209 7.25 -10.87 -9.15
C ARG A 209 8.38 -11.86 -8.92
N ILE A 210 9.53 -11.34 -8.54
CA ILE A 210 10.66 -12.11 -7.99
C ILE A 210 10.99 -11.57 -6.60
N THR A 211 11.10 -12.45 -5.62
CA THR A 211 11.51 -12.10 -4.25
C THR A 211 12.69 -12.96 -3.84
N SER A 212 13.75 -12.31 -3.36
CA SER A 212 14.96 -12.99 -2.87
C SER A 212 15.18 -12.73 -1.39
N VAL A 213 15.55 -13.78 -0.66
CA VAL A 213 15.83 -13.76 0.79
C VAL A 213 17.21 -14.39 1.02
N ILE A 214 18.09 -13.69 1.74
CA ILE A 214 19.33 -14.30 2.26
C ILE A 214 19.05 -14.85 3.64
N GLU A 215 19.45 -16.08 3.88
CA GLU A 215 19.59 -16.69 5.20
C GLU A 215 21.08 -16.78 5.55
N ASN A 216 21.46 -16.20 6.69
CA ASN A 216 22.78 -16.34 7.27
C ASN A 216 22.72 -17.37 8.40
N LYS A 217 23.26 -18.58 8.15
CA LYS A 217 23.37 -19.65 9.15
C LYS A 217 24.64 -19.58 9.98
N SER A 218 25.54 -18.65 9.71
CA SER A 218 26.78 -18.50 10.47
C SER A 218 26.57 -17.74 11.79
N ASP A 219 27.57 -17.79 12.66
CA ASP A 219 27.63 -17.03 13.91
C ASP A 219 28.16 -15.60 13.70
N ASN A 220 28.58 -15.27 12.48
CA ASN A 220 29.13 -13.97 12.14
C ASN A 220 28.18 -13.16 11.27
N LYS A 221 28.25 -11.85 11.42
CA LYS A 221 27.59 -10.91 10.52
C LYS A 221 28.22 -10.99 9.14
N VAL A 222 27.43 -10.90 8.10
CA VAL A 222 27.93 -10.89 6.71
C VAL A 222 27.43 -9.68 5.95
N ILE A 223 28.25 -9.17 5.03
CA ILE A 223 27.87 -8.11 4.10
C ILE A 223 27.78 -8.73 2.71
N VAL A 224 26.57 -8.81 2.17
CA VAL A 224 26.32 -9.38 0.84
C VAL A 224 26.09 -8.24 -0.15
N HIS A 225 26.95 -8.20 -1.16
CA HIS A 225 26.82 -7.32 -2.30
C HIS A 225 25.88 -7.93 -3.33
N VAL A 226 24.96 -7.12 -3.84
CA VAL A 226 23.91 -7.50 -4.76
C VAL A 226 24.07 -6.65 -6.01
N ASN A 227 24.23 -7.30 -7.18
CA ASN A 227 24.27 -6.63 -8.47
C ASN A 227 23.13 -7.13 -9.36
N ASN A 228 22.24 -6.21 -9.75
CA ASN A 228 21.10 -6.40 -10.63
C ASN A 228 21.20 -5.61 -11.95
N GLU A 229 22.35 -5.04 -12.32
CA GLU A 229 22.52 -4.18 -13.50
C GLU A 229 22.13 -4.87 -14.82
N GLN A 230 22.23 -6.19 -14.86
CA GLN A 230 21.87 -7.00 -16.01
C GLN A 230 20.37 -7.34 -16.07
N SER A 231 19.61 -7.02 -15.02
CA SER A 231 18.17 -7.25 -14.99
C SER A 231 17.45 -6.19 -15.83
N ARG A 232 16.52 -6.63 -16.70
CA ARG A 232 15.78 -5.76 -17.63
C ARG A 232 14.28 -5.86 -17.37
N ASN A 233 13.55 -4.77 -17.65
CA ASN A 233 12.10 -4.68 -17.47
C ASN A 233 11.62 -5.00 -16.05
N CYS A 234 12.42 -4.65 -15.03
CA CYS A 234 12.09 -4.86 -13.62
C CYS A 234 12.45 -3.64 -12.74
N LEU A 235 11.66 -3.38 -11.70
CA LEU A 235 11.91 -2.36 -10.69
C LEU A 235 12.25 -3.01 -9.35
N SER A 236 13.35 -2.57 -8.73
CA SER A 236 13.75 -2.97 -7.37
C SER A 236 13.05 -2.08 -6.34
N ASN A 237 12.51 -2.69 -5.29
CA ASN A 237 11.96 -1.95 -4.14
C ASN A 237 12.99 -1.05 -3.42
N ARG A 238 14.29 -1.19 -3.69
CA ARG A 238 15.36 -0.33 -3.14
C ARG A 238 15.74 0.83 -4.05
N GLY A 239 15.24 0.89 -5.28
CA GLY A 239 15.61 1.92 -6.27
C GLY A 239 17.07 1.86 -6.76
N LEU A 240 17.89 0.93 -6.26
CA LEU A 240 19.29 0.76 -6.64
C LEU A 240 19.51 -0.57 -7.37
N ALA A 241 20.31 -0.54 -8.44
CA ALA A 241 20.73 -1.73 -9.18
C ALA A 241 21.86 -2.48 -8.46
N VAL A 242 22.74 -1.76 -7.77
CA VAL A 242 23.89 -2.30 -7.04
C VAL A 242 23.88 -1.77 -5.61
N PHE A 243 23.98 -2.66 -4.62
CA PHE A 243 23.99 -2.28 -3.20
C PHE A 243 24.57 -3.39 -2.32
N ALA A 244 24.92 -3.06 -1.08
CA ALA A 244 25.32 -4.01 -0.06
C ALA A 244 24.22 -4.16 1.00
N VAL A 245 24.07 -5.37 1.52
CA VAL A 245 23.12 -5.71 2.58
C VAL A 245 23.85 -6.39 3.72
N GLU A 246 23.69 -5.85 4.92
CA GLU A 246 24.18 -6.47 6.14
C GLU A 246 23.16 -7.51 6.64
N VAL A 247 23.61 -8.74 6.88
CA VAL A 247 22.77 -9.83 7.40
C VAL A 247 23.35 -10.33 8.71
N ALA A 248 22.58 -10.16 9.79
CA ALA A 248 22.98 -10.55 11.14
C ALA A 248 23.17 -12.09 11.27
N PRO A 249 23.96 -12.55 12.24
CA PRO A 249 24.09 -13.98 12.55
C PRO A 249 22.73 -14.66 12.77
N LYS A 250 22.59 -15.90 12.31
CA LYS A 250 21.37 -16.73 12.49
C LYS A 250 20.06 -16.01 12.11
N SER A 251 20.10 -15.19 11.07
CA SER A 251 18.98 -14.35 10.66
C SER A 251 18.64 -14.49 9.18
N MET A 252 17.50 -13.94 8.79
CA MET A 252 17.05 -13.87 7.40
C MET A 252 16.70 -12.43 7.05
N MET A 253 17.03 -12.02 5.84
CA MET A 253 16.72 -10.69 5.34
C MET A 253 16.16 -10.73 3.93
N VAL A 254 15.07 -9.99 3.71
CA VAL A 254 14.53 -9.73 2.37
C VAL A 254 15.49 -8.79 1.66
N ILE A 255 16.06 -9.25 0.55
CA ILE A 255 17.10 -8.51 -0.16
C ILE A 255 16.46 -7.48 -1.06
N TYR A 256 15.55 -7.94 -1.93
CA TYR A 256 14.78 -7.09 -2.80
C TYR A 256 13.58 -7.84 -3.35
N ILE A 257 12.68 -7.04 -3.92
CA ILE A 257 11.53 -7.53 -4.64
C ILE A 257 11.46 -6.80 -5.98
N GLN A 258 11.55 -7.57 -7.06
CA GLN A 258 11.51 -7.08 -8.43
C GLN A 258 10.11 -7.28 -9.02
N SER A 259 9.52 -6.19 -9.50
CA SER A 259 8.22 -6.19 -10.20
C SER A 259 8.40 -5.75 -11.65
N PHE A 260 7.54 -6.24 -12.55
CA PHE A 260 7.60 -5.98 -13.98
C PHE A 260 7.43 -4.48 -14.31
N ASN A 261 8.22 -3.98 -15.26
CA ASN A 261 8.08 -2.63 -15.81
C ASN A 261 7.50 -2.74 -17.22
N LYS A 262 6.35 -2.10 -17.46
CA LYS A 262 5.92 -1.71 -18.80
C LYS A 262 5.80 -0.20 -18.80
N HIS A 263 6.47 0.46 -19.75
CA HIS A 263 6.42 1.89 -20.05
C HIS A 263 5.35 2.67 -19.28
N LEU A 264 5.69 3.06 -18.05
CA LEU A 264 5.00 4.08 -17.31
C LEU A 264 5.99 5.23 -17.22
N SER A 265 5.78 6.24 -18.05
CA SER A 265 6.47 7.53 -17.98
C SER A 265 6.21 8.27 -16.67
N HIS A 266 5.40 7.72 -15.76
CA HIS A 266 5.11 8.23 -14.44
C HIS A 266 5.26 7.10 -13.41
N GLN A 267 6.18 7.26 -12.46
CA GLN A 267 6.34 6.36 -11.32
C GLN A 267 5.09 6.46 -10.44
N TYR A 268 4.17 5.51 -10.55
CA TYR A 268 3.04 5.41 -9.64
C TYR A 268 3.37 4.46 -8.48
N PHE A 269 3.47 5.02 -7.28
CA PHE A 269 3.53 4.27 -6.04
C PHE A 269 2.09 3.92 -5.64
N LEU A 270 1.70 2.64 -5.77
CA LEU A 270 0.50 2.17 -5.07
C LEU A 270 0.86 1.81 -3.63
N SER A 271 0.55 2.72 -2.71
CA SER A 271 0.40 2.42 -1.30
C SER A 271 -1.01 1.88 -1.08
N CYS A 272 -1.13 0.56 -1.07
CA CYS A 272 -2.28 -0.14 -0.48
C CYS A 272 -2.16 -0.06 1.04
N ILE A 273 -3.28 0.15 1.74
CA ILE A 273 -3.33 0.27 3.22
C ILE A 273 -2.81 -0.99 3.92
N GLN A 274 -2.75 -2.16 3.28
CA GLN A 274 -2.06 -3.34 3.83
C GLN A 274 -1.37 -4.18 2.72
N VAL A 275 -0.03 -4.13 2.72
CA VAL A 275 0.96 -5.03 2.05
C VAL A 275 1.04 -5.05 0.50
N SER A 276 1.94 -4.18 0.02
CA SER A 276 2.98 -4.33 -1.02
C SER A 276 2.67 -4.45 -2.53
N GLN A 277 3.41 -3.60 -3.25
CA GLN A 277 4.05 -3.76 -4.56
C GLN A 277 3.32 -3.39 -5.83
N HIS A 278 4.18 -2.85 -6.72
CA HIS A 278 3.89 -2.16 -7.95
C HIS A 278 2.72 -2.74 -8.72
N VAL A 279 1.98 -1.80 -9.25
CA VAL A 279 0.76 -2.06 -9.99
C VAL A 279 1.03 -1.89 -11.47
N MET A 280 0.47 -2.80 -12.24
CA MET A 280 0.75 -2.93 -13.66
C MET A 280 -0.48 -2.60 -14.51
N PRO A 281 -0.33 -1.79 -15.57
CA PRO A 281 -1.36 -1.66 -16.60
C PRO A 281 -1.45 -2.92 -17.48
N LEU A 282 -2.63 -3.16 -18.07
CA LEU A 282 -2.95 -4.31 -18.93
C LEU A 282 -2.27 -4.27 -20.33
N ASN A 283 -1.86 -5.47 -20.83
CA ASN A 283 -1.20 -5.86 -22.11
C ASN A 283 0.31 -5.62 -22.20
N GLU A 284 1.21 -6.37 -22.86
CA GLU A 284 1.31 -7.52 -23.80
C GLU A 284 2.49 -8.38 -23.31
N GLN A 285 2.58 -9.68 -23.65
CA GLN A 285 3.70 -10.54 -23.23
C GLN A 285 5.03 -10.06 -23.85
N GLU A 286 5.90 -9.44 -23.05
CA GLU A 286 7.33 -9.30 -23.37
C GLU A 286 8.16 -10.25 -22.49
N GLU A 287 9.17 -10.89 -23.08
CA GLU A 287 10.13 -11.71 -22.37
C GLU A 287 11.00 -10.85 -21.43
N TRP A 288 11.15 -11.26 -20.17
CA TRP A 288 11.96 -10.58 -19.17
C TRP A 288 13.22 -11.38 -18.83
N LEU A 289 14.28 -10.67 -18.44
CA LEU A 289 15.55 -11.26 -18.05
C LEU A 289 15.88 -10.81 -16.63
N TYR A 290 15.86 -11.77 -15.70
CA TYR A 290 16.44 -11.61 -14.37
C TYR A 290 17.87 -12.10 -14.40
N ASN A 291 18.80 -11.25 -13.98
CA ASN A 291 20.18 -11.64 -13.77
C ASN A 291 20.72 -10.88 -12.55
N CYS A 292 20.80 -11.61 -11.44
CA CYS A 292 21.29 -11.10 -10.16
C CYS A 292 22.48 -11.93 -9.69
N VAL A 293 23.59 -11.25 -9.44
CA VAL A 293 24.80 -11.82 -8.87
C VAL A 293 24.92 -11.39 -7.41
N HIS A 294 25.25 -12.33 -6.53
CA HIS A 294 25.47 -12.09 -5.10
C HIS A 294 26.91 -12.43 -4.76
N SER A 295 27.60 -11.58 -3.98
CA SER A 295 28.97 -11.81 -3.54
C SER A 295 29.19 -11.28 -2.12
N LEU A 296 30.16 -11.83 -1.37
CA LEU A 296 30.53 -11.30 -0.05
C LEU A 296 31.56 -10.19 -0.17
N LEU A 297 31.45 -9.20 0.73
CA LEU A 297 32.56 -8.34 1.09
C LEU A 297 33.31 -8.95 2.28
N HIS A 298 34.61 -9.10 2.12
CA HIS A 298 35.55 -9.35 3.21
C HIS A 298 35.95 -8.03 3.87
#